data_AF-A0A376B9X0-F1
#
_entry.id   AF-A0A376B9X0-F1
#
_cell.length_a   1.000
_cell.length_b   1.000
_cell.length_c   1.000
_cell.angle_alpha   90.00
_cell.angle_beta   90.00
_cell.angle_gamma   90.00
#
_symmetry.space_group_name_H-M   'P 1'
#
loop_
_entity.id
_entity.type
_entity.pdbx_description
1 polymer ?
#
loop_
_entity_poly.entity_id
_entity_poly.type
_entity_poly.pdbx_seq_one_letter_code
_entity_poly.pdbx_strand_id
1 'polypeptide(L)'
;MKLRTLSPLLSQANINISRILVFPTNVFMVRQFHNTIPQLVGYRRWNELTKRDRQNFIRRYVVLYKEKHPCSKSNVMYKGLASDMEEHDDTPFVFGIMYNELIDVALNKSKHNVKGVGPMGDADFFKLLYK
;
A
#
# COMPACT_ATOMS: atom_id res chain seq x y z
N MET A 1 55.69 29.57 29.06
CA MET A 1 54.31 29.16 29.42
C MET A 1 54.42 28.11 30.52
N LYS A 2 53.91 28.38 31.73
CA LYS A 2 54.26 27.67 32.98
C LYS A 2 53.21 26.59 33.29
N LEU A 3 53.63 25.33 33.41
CA LEU A 3 52.85 24.18 33.88
C LEU A 3 52.56 24.27 35.38
N ARG A 4 51.31 24.01 35.81
CA ARG A 4 50.95 23.56 37.18
C ARG A 4 49.64 22.73 37.15
N THR A 5 49.75 21.42 37.41
CA THR A 5 49.24 20.65 38.58
C THR A 5 47.74 20.34 38.55
N LEU A 6 47.36 19.08 38.28
CA LEU A 6 47.13 17.94 39.21
C LEU A 6 45.71 17.93 39.84
N SER A 7 45.07 16.78 39.62
CA SER A 7 43.78 16.18 40.02
C SER A 7 43.59 16.02 41.55
N PRO A 8 42.70 15.15 42.08
CA PRO A 8 41.30 14.74 41.80
C PRO A 8 40.40 14.90 43.08
N LEU A 9 39.12 14.54 43.09
CA LEU A 9 38.54 13.77 44.22
C LEU A 9 37.14 13.21 43.95
N LEU A 10 37.06 11.89 44.13
CA LEU A 10 35.88 11.06 44.28
C LEU A 10 35.11 11.42 45.55
N SER A 11 33.80 11.20 45.57
CA SER A 11 33.09 10.83 46.80
C SER A 11 32.17 9.64 46.52
N GLN A 12 32.55 8.51 47.13
CA GLN A 12 31.66 7.42 47.57
C GLN A 12 30.68 8.02 48.62
N ALA A 13 29.59 7.44 49.11
CA ALA A 13 29.06 6.09 49.29
C ALA A 13 27.53 6.29 49.54
N ASN A 14 26.62 5.31 49.53
CA ASN A 14 26.59 4.19 50.45
C ASN A 14 25.45 3.24 50.05
N ILE A 15 25.73 1.96 50.23
CA ILE A 15 24.86 0.82 50.02
C ILE A 15 23.93 0.69 51.22
N ASN A 16 22.66 0.32 51.00
CA ASN A 16 21.97 -0.50 51.99
C ASN A 16 21.11 -1.56 51.29
N ILE A 17 21.47 -2.82 51.56
CA ILE A 17 20.84 -4.03 51.07
C ILE A 17 19.84 -4.47 52.12
N SER A 18 18.60 -4.70 51.73
CA SER A 18 17.72 -5.64 52.43
C SER A 18 16.89 -6.41 51.41
N ARG A 19 17.30 -7.68 51.26
CA ARG A 19 16.56 -8.86 50.78
C ARG A 19 15.04 -8.69 50.72
N ILE A 20 14.40 -9.25 49.68
CA ILE A 20 13.44 -10.37 49.78
C ILE A 20 12.81 -10.71 48.41
N LEU A 21 12.99 -11.99 48.06
CA LEU A 21 12.14 -12.92 47.30
C LEU A 21 11.93 -12.81 45.78
N VAL A 22 12.32 -13.93 45.17
CA VAL A 22 12.03 -14.48 43.85
C VAL A 22 10.53 -14.65 43.61
N PHE A 23 10.05 -14.23 42.43
CA PHE A 23 9.06 -14.96 41.63
C PHE A 23 9.31 -14.65 40.14
N PRO A 24 9.54 -15.65 39.27
CA PRO A 24 9.56 -15.42 37.83
C PRO A 24 8.12 -15.40 37.34
N THR A 25 7.51 -14.22 37.24
CA THR A 25 6.27 -14.09 36.47
C THR A 25 6.65 -14.09 35.00
N ASN A 26 6.36 -15.22 34.37
CA ASN A 26 6.37 -15.48 32.95
C ASN A 26 5.66 -14.32 32.22
N VAL A 27 6.45 -13.36 31.72
CA VAL A 27 5.92 -12.29 30.88
C VAL A 27 5.71 -12.91 29.52
N PHE A 28 4.53 -13.47 29.28
CA PHE A 28 4.04 -13.72 27.94
C PHE A 28 4.11 -12.39 27.21
N MET A 29 5.16 -12.20 26.42
CA MET A 29 5.24 -11.13 25.45
C MET A 29 4.21 -11.44 24.37
N VAL A 30 2.95 -11.11 24.67
CA VAL A 30 1.91 -10.98 23.65
C VAL A 30 2.47 -9.96 22.68
N ARG A 31 2.91 -10.44 21.51
CA ARG A 31 3.24 -9.58 20.38
C ARG A 31 1.96 -8.84 20.05
N GLN A 32 1.82 -7.65 20.62
CA GLN A 32 0.71 -6.78 20.30
C GLN A 32 0.93 -6.35 18.85
N PHE A 33 0.22 -6.98 17.92
CA PHE A 33 0.09 -6.47 16.56
C PHE A 33 -0.83 -5.25 16.61
N HIS A 34 -0.32 -4.11 17.10
CA HIS A 34 -0.95 -2.82 16.88
C HIS A 34 -0.65 -2.36 15.45
N ASN A 35 -1.44 -2.86 14.50
CA ASN A 35 -1.67 -2.15 13.24
C ASN A 35 -3.12 -1.68 13.19
N THR A 36 -3.55 -0.97 14.24
CA THR A 36 -4.68 -0.06 14.10
C THR A 36 -4.12 1.27 13.61
N ILE A 37 -3.91 1.38 12.28
CA ILE A 37 -3.97 2.67 11.61
C ILE A 37 -5.44 2.87 11.22
N PRO A 38 -6.21 3.71 11.93
CA PRO A 38 -7.59 3.95 11.59
C PRO A 38 -7.68 5.09 10.56
N GLN A 39 -7.13 4.94 9.34
CA GLN A 39 -7.34 5.89 8.23
C GLN A 39 -7.17 5.24 6.84
N LEU A 40 -8.13 4.38 6.49
CA LEU A 40 -8.81 4.26 5.19
C LEU A 40 -9.50 2.90 5.19
N VAL A 41 -10.80 2.86 4.92
CA VAL A 41 -11.39 1.70 4.25
C VAL A 41 -10.66 1.59 2.90
N GLY A 42 -9.66 0.71 2.86
CA GLY A 42 -8.63 0.68 1.82
C GLY A 42 -9.17 0.21 0.49
N TYR A 43 -8.56 0.64 -0.62
CA TYR A 43 -8.89 0.05 -1.91
C TYR A 43 -8.60 -1.44 -1.88
N ARG A 44 -9.59 -2.26 -2.28
CA ARG A 44 -9.40 -3.70 -2.43
C ARG A 44 -8.45 -3.96 -3.59
N ARG A 45 -7.47 -4.86 -3.43
CA ARG A 45 -6.55 -5.26 -4.51
C ARG A 45 -7.23 -6.19 -5.52
N TRP A 46 -6.65 -6.33 -6.70
CA TRP A 46 -7.22 -7.15 -7.79
C TRP A 46 -7.62 -8.57 -7.36
N ASN A 47 -6.76 -9.25 -6.58
CA ASN A 47 -6.97 -10.60 -6.07
C ASN A 47 -8.11 -10.69 -5.04
N GLU A 48 -8.45 -9.58 -4.38
CA GLU A 48 -9.54 -9.49 -3.40
C GLU A 48 -10.90 -9.23 -4.07
N LEU A 49 -10.92 -8.83 -5.35
CA LEU A 49 -12.15 -8.60 -6.09
C LEU A 49 -12.84 -9.90 -6.47
N THR A 50 -14.18 -9.87 -6.46
CA THR A 50 -14.97 -10.93 -7.10
C THR A 50 -14.74 -10.91 -8.61
N LYS A 51 -15.00 -12.04 -9.29
CA LYS A 51 -14.90 -12.11 -10.76
C LYS A 51 -15.77 -11.06 -11.45
N ARG A 52 -17.01 -10.91 -10.98
CA ARG A 52 -17.96 -9.90 -11.46
C ARG A 52 -17.41 -8.48 -11.31
N ASP A 53 -16.76 -8.16 -10.18
CA ASP A 53 -16.16 -6.85 -9.95
C ASP A 53 -15.00 -6.57 -10.91
N ARG A 54 -14.16 -7.59 -11.18
CA ARG A 54 -13.06 -7.53 -12.15
C ARG A 54 -13.59 -7.29 -13.56
N GLN A 55 -14.57 -8.08 -14.02
CA GLN A 55 -15.20 -7.91 -15.34
C GLN A 55 -15.84 -6.53 -15.47
N ASN A 56 -16.54 -6.06 -14.43
CA ASN A 56 -17.13 -4.73 -14.41
C ASN A 56 -16.09 -3.60 -14.47
N PHE A 57 -14.96 -3.75 -13.76
CA PHE A 57 -13.84 -2.83 -13.88
C PHE A 57 -13.31 -2.78 -15.31
N ILE A 58 -13.06 -3.94 -15.94
CA ILE A 58 -12.55 -4.03 -17.30
C ILE A 58 -13.47 -3.28 -18.27
N ARG A 59 -14.78 -3.57 -18.25
CA ARG A 59 -15.76 -2.89 -19.11
C ARG A 59 -15.72 -1.38 -18.95
N ARG A 60 -15.74 -0.89 -17.70
CA ARG A 60 -15.71 0.55 -17.41
C ARG A 60 -14.39 1.20 -17.79
N TYR A 61 -13.26 0.50 -17.58
CA TYR A 61 -11.93 0.98 -17.95
C TYR A 61 -11.81 1.16 -19.46
N VAL A 62 -12.21 0.16 -20.26
CA VAL A 62 -12.13 0.23 -21.73
C VAL A 62 -13.01 1.36 -22.28
N VAL A 63 -14.22 1.51 -21.75
CA VAL A 63 -15.13 2.61 -22.15
C VAL A 63 -14.52 3.97 -21.81
N LEU A 64 -14.11 4.18 -20.55
CA LEU A 64 -13.54 5.45 -20.10
C LEU A 64 -12.24 5.79 -20.87
N TYR A 65 -11.38 4.80 -21.09
CA TYR A 65 -10.13 5.02 -21.82
C TYR A 65 -10.41 5.48 -23.25
N LYS A 66 -11.37 4.86 -23.94
CA LYS A 66 -11.77 5.25 -25.29
C LYS A 66 -12.37 6.66 -25.32
N GLU A 67 -13.21 7.01 -24.35
CA GLU A 67 -13.80 8.35 -24.25
C GLU A 67 -12.75 9.44 -24.09
N LYS A 68 -11.76 9.21 -23.21
CA LYS A 68 -10.68 10.19 -22.96
C LYS A 68 -9.61 10.19 -24.06
N HIS A 69 -9.43 9.09 -24.78
CA HIS A 69 -8.39 8.90 -25.78
C HIS A 69 -8.91 8.28 -27.09
N PRO A 70 -9.84 8.92 -27.82
CA PRO A 70 -10.60 8.30 -28.92
C PRO A 70 -9.72 7.79 -30.08
N CYS A 71 -8.60 8.47 -30.35
CA CYS A 71 -7.68 8.13 -31.44
C CYS A 71 -6.49 7.24 -31.00
N SER A 72 -6.47 6.76 -29.75
CA SER A 72 -5.36 5.93 -29.25
C SER A 72 -5.37 4.53 -29.88
N LYS A 73 -4.22 4.08 -30.38
CA LYS A 73 -4.04 2.70 -30.86
C LYS A 73 -4.32 1.66 -29.76
N SER A 74 -4.14 2.03 -28.49
CA SER A 74 -4.46 1.17 -27.34
C SER A 74 -5.95 0.78 -27.28
N ASN A 75 -6.86 1.54 -27.91
CA ASN A 75 -8.28 1.17 -27.97
C ASN A 75 -8.51 -0.17 -28.65
N VAL A 76 -7.75 -0.49 -29.70
CA VAL A 76 -7.85 -1.78 -30.40
C VAL A 76 -7.39 -2.92 -29.49
N MET A 77 -6.26 -2.72 -28.82
CA MET A 77 -5.69 -3.70 -27.88
C MET A 77 -6.61 -3.94 -26.68
N TYR A 78 -7.06 -2.88 -26.00
CA TYR A 78 -7.96 -3.01 -24.87
C TYR A 78 -9.31 -3.61 -25.22
N LYS A 79 -9.85 -3.27 -26.40
CA LYS A 79 -11.06 -3.92 -26.90
C LYS A 79 -10.82 -5.41 -27.13
N GLY A 80 -9.75 -5.78 -27.83
CA GLY A 80 -9.43 -7.18 -28.12
C GLY A 80 -9.20 -8.01 -26.86
N LEU A 81 -8.54 -7.46 -25.85
CA LEU A 81 -8.33 -8.14 -24.57
C LEU A 81 -9.61 -8.29 -23.76
N ALA A 82 -10.55 -7.35 -23.89
CA ALA A 82 -11.85 -7.42 -23.21
C ALA A 82 -12.92 -8.20 -24.00
N SER A 83 -12.66 -8.49 -25.28
CA SER A 83 -13.54 -9.33 -26.10
C SER A 83 -13.67 -10.71 -25.47
N ASP A 84 -14.87 -11.29 -25.59
CA ASP A 84 -15.19 -12.67 -25.22
C ASP A 84 -14.96 -13.03 -23.73
N MET A 85 -14.65 -12.02 -22.90
CA MET A 85 -14.47 -12.15 -21.45
C MET A 85 -15.71 -12.74 -20.76
N GLU A 86 -16.91 -12.35 -21.19
CA GLU A 86 -18.17 -12.86 -20.64
C GLU A 86 -18.51 -14.24 -21.21
N GLU A 87 -18.16 -14.50 -22.47
CA GLU A 87 -18.40 -15.80 -23.13
C GLU A 87 -17.55 -16.90 -22.51
N HIS A 88 -16.30 -16.58 -22.16
CA HIS A 88 -15.34 -17.51 -21.58
C HIS A 88 -15.22 -17.42 -20.06
N ASP A 89 -16.06 -16.62 -19.39
CA ASP A 89 -16.03 -16.42 -17.94
C ASP A 89 -14.63 -16.04 -17.40
N ASP A 90 -13.91 -15.23 -18.20
CA ASP A 90 -12.51 -14.85 -17.99
C ASP A 90 -12.38 -13.47 -17.30
N THR A 91 -11.17 -13.19 -16.79
CA THR A 91 -10.72 -11.89 -16.30
C THR A 91 -9.25 -11.66 -16.73
N PRO A 92 -9.00 -11.05 -17.91
CA PRO A 92 -7.64 -10.91 -18.43
C PRO A 92 -6.69 -10.22 -17.45
N PHE A 93 -5.62 -10.92 -17.09
CA PHE A 93 -4.72 -10.54 -15.98
C PHE A 93 -4.05 -9.17 -16.14
N VAL A 94 -3.81 -8.74 -17.38
CA VAL A 94 -3.21 -7.43 -17.69
C VAL A 94 -4.01 -6.27 -17.09
N PHE A 95 -5.34 -6.37 -17.01
CA PHE A 95 -6.16 -5.37 -16.34
C PHE A 95 -5.95 -5.35 -14.82
N GLY A 96 -5.57 -6.47 -14.21
CA GLY A 96 -5.20 -6.53 -12.79
C GLY A 96 -3.91 -5.79 -12.47
N ILE A 97 -2.95 -5.80 -13.41
CA ILE A 97 -1.73 -4.99 -13.30
C ILE A 97 -2.09 -3.51 -13.31
N MET A 98 -2.88 -3.08 -14.30
CA MET A 98 -3.33 -1.68 -14.41
C MET A 98 -4.17 -1.25 -13.20
N TYR A 99 -5.05 -2.13 -12.72
CA TYR A 99 -5.89 -1.88 -11.55
C TYR A 99 -5.06 -1.62 -10.28
N ASN A 100 -4.09 -2.49 -10.00
CA ASN A 100 -3.22 -2.32 -8.84
C ASN A 100 -2.33 -1.08 -8.97
N GLU A 101 -1.87 -0.78 -10.18
CA GLU A 101 -1.10 0.44 -10.44
C GLU A 101 -1.94 1.70 -10.16
N LEU A 102 -3.21 1.75 -10.57
CA LEU A 102 -4.11 2.85 -10.25
C LEU A 102 -4.27 3.04 -8.73
N ILE A 103 -4.36 1.95 -7.96
CA ILE A 103 -4.37 2.01 -6.48
C ILE A 103 -3.06 2.60 -5.98
N ASP A 104 -1.92 2.13 -6.47
CA ASP A 104 -0.62 2.59 -6.03
C ASP A 104 -0.40 4.06 -6.38
N VAL A 105 -0.82 4.53 -7.55
CA VAL A 105 -0.83 5.96 -7.87
C VAL A 105 -1.77 6.72 -6.95
N ALA A 106 -3.00 6.25 -6.73
CA ALA A 106 -3.98 6.90 -5.85
C ALA A 106 -3.47 7.05 -4.41
N LEU A 107 -2.64 6.11 -3.95
CA LEU A 107 -2.02 6.11 -2.62
C LEU A 107 -0.61 6.74 -2.58
N ASN A 108 -0.13 7.33 -3.68
CA ASN A 108 1.23 7.88 -3.83
C ASN A 108 2.34 6.84 -3.53
N LYS A 109 2.12 5.58 -3.90
CA LYS A 109 3.05 4.44 -3.76
C LYS A 109 3.66 3.99 -5.10
N SER A 110 3.13 4.45 -6.23
CA SER A 110 3.71 4.12 -7.54
C SER A 110 5.12 4.69 -7.69
N LYS A 111 5.99 3.92 -8.34
CA LYS A 111 7.37 4.31 -8.66
C LYS A 111 7.51 5.00 -10.01
N HIS A 112 6.58 4.73 -10.93
CA HIS A 112 6.72 5.09 -12.35
C HIS A 112 5.63 6.02 -12.84
N ASN A 113 4.51 6.11 -12.13
CA ASN A 113 3.38 6.95 -12.50
C ASN A 113 3.09 7.96 -11.38
N VAL A 114 2.65 9.14 -11.78
CA VAL A 114 2.37 10.26 -10.88
C VAL A 114 0.93 10.71 -11.11
N LYS A 115 0.24 11.11 -10.04
CA LYS A 115 -1.10 11.69 -10.13
C LYS A 115 -1.11 12.89 -11.09
N GLY A 116 -2.15 12.97 -11.90
CA GLY A 116 -2.34 14.00 -12.92
C GLY A 116 -1.54 13.79 -14.22
N VAL A 117 -0.68 12.78 -14.30
CA VAL A 117 0.17 12.54 -15.47
C VAL A 117 -0.22 11.26 -16.19
N GLY A 118 -0.58 11.39 -17.47
CA GLY A 118 -0.94 10.27 -18.34
C GLY A 118 -2.18 9.48 -17.88
N PRO A 119 -2.51 8.37 -18.55
CA PRO A 119 -3.73 7.62 -18.26
C PRO A 119 -3.80 7.03 -16.84
N MET A 120 -2.65 6.62 -16.27
CA MET A 120 -2.60 6.04 -14.92
C MET A 120 -2.62 7.08 -13.80
N GLY A 121 -2.30 8.33 -14.10
CA GLY A 121 -2.38 9.45 -13.17
C GLY A 121 -3.75 10.11 -13.11
N ASP A 122 -4.64 9.79 -14.03
CA ASP A 122 -5.90 10.50 -14.24
C ASP A 122 -6.95 10.14 -13.18
N ALA A 123 -7.46 11.16 -12.51
CA ALA A 123 -8.37 11.03 -11.37
C ALA A 123 -9.70 10.34 -11.73
N ASP A 124 -10.14 10.38 -12.98
CA ASP A 124 -11.37 9.72 -13.40
C ASP A 124 -11.24 8.19 -13.33
N PHE A 125 -10.05 7.64 -13.57
CA PHE A 125 -9.82 6.20 -13.48
C PHE A 125 -9.84 5.71 -12.03
N PHE A 126 -9.48 6.57 -11.05
CA PHE A 126 -9.57 6.19 -9.63
C PHE A 126 -11.01 5.97 -9.16
N LYS A 127 -12.00 6.57 -9.84
CA LYS A 127 -13.44 6.35 -9.58
C LYS A 127 -13.91 4.93 -9.96
N LEU A 128 -13.06 4.16 -10.63
CA LEU A 128 -13.33 2.76 -10.98
C LEU A 128 -12.86 1.77 -9.90
N LEU A 129 -12.11 2.24 -8.89
CA LEU A 129 -11.55 1.41 -7.83
C LEU A 129 -12.61 1.04 -6.79
N TYR A 130 -12.46 -0.14 -6.19
CA TYR A 130 -13.37 -0.67 -5.16
C TYR A 130 -12.75 -0.42 -3.78
N LYS A 131 -13.59 -0.10 -2.80
CA LYS A 131 -13.23 0.10 -1.39
C LYS A 131 -13.75 -1.05 -0.53
#